data_AF-A0A0F5LXS7-F1
#
_entry.id   AF-A0A0F5LXS7-F1
#
_cell.length_a   1.000
_cell.length_b   1.000
_cell.length_c   1.000
_cell.angle_alpha   90.00
_cell.angle_beta   90.00
_cell.angle_gamma   90.00
#
_symmetry.space_group_name_H-M   'P 1'
#
loop_
_entity.id
_entity.type
_entity.pdbx_description
1 polymer ?
#
loop_
_entity_poly.entity_id
_entity_poly.type
_entity_poly.pdbx_seq_one_letter_code
_entity_poly.pdbx_strand_id
1 'polypeptide(L)'
;MKLIAVKAMRYAGKNLQPGDEFAASNERDGRTLKAIRKATDAPDGVSPTSSAAAPKPTPSENSPTRKRGNSYQTRRMQAKD
;
A
#
# COMPACT_ATOMS: atom_id res chain seq x y z
N MET A 1 -2.88 15.19 12.38
CA MET A 1 -3.04 14.21 13.48
C MET A 1 -1.96 13.14 13.33
N LYS A 2 -1.21 12.85 14.40
CA LYS A 2 -0.28 11.71 14.43
C LYS A 2 -1.04 10.46 14.86
N LEU A 3 -0.82 9.37 14.14
CA LEU A 3 -1.46 8.09 14.39
C LEU A 3 -0.42 6.98 14.40
N ILE A 4 -0.72 5.90 15.12
CA ILE A 4 0.06 4.68 15.11
C ILE A 4 -0.70 3.65 14.29
N ALA A 5 -0.05 3.05 13.29
CA ALA A 5 -0.62 1.94 12.55
C ALA A 5 -0.77 0.73 13.46
N VAL A 6 -1.95 0.11 13.51
CA VAL A 6 -2.16 -1.12 14.32
C VAL A 6 -2.03 -2.39 13.49
N LYS A 7 -1.96 -2.25 12.15
CA LYS A 7 -1.80 -3.37 11.21
C LYS A 7 -0.94 -2.94 10.02
N ALA A 8 -0.25 -3.89 9.40
CA ALA A 8 0.49 -3.66 8.17
C ALA A 8 -0.44 -3.13 7.08
N MET A 9 -0.12 -1.95 6.53
CA MET A 9 -0.93 -1.30 5.51
C MET A 9 -0.10 -0.39 4.63
N ARG A 10 -0.60 -0.12 3.42
CA ARG A 10 -0.03 0.90 2.56
C ARG A 10 -0.76 2.22 2.78
N TYR A 11 -0.01 3.29 3.02
CA TYR A 11 -0.54 4.64 3.22
C TYR A 11 0.40 5.69 2.61
N ALA A 12 -0.15 6.64 1.85
CA ALA A 12 0.63 7.69 1.17
C ALA A 12 1.85 7.16 0.39
N GLY A 13 1.71 5.99 -0.25
CA GLY A 13 2.79 5.32 -1.01
C GLY A 13 3.80 4.55 -0.16
N LYS A 14 3.78 4.69 1.17
CA LYS A 14 4.65 3.98 2.11
C LYS A 14 3.99 2.71 2.64
N ASN A 15 4.78 1.66 2.88
CA ASN A 15 4.34 0.49 3.62
C ASN A 15 4.58 0.75 5.11
N LEU A 16 3.51 0.85 5.88
CA LEU A 16 3.53 1.00 7.33
C LEU A 16 3.36 -0.36 7.99
N GLN A 17 4.14 -0.61 9.03
CA GLN A 17 4.03 -1.77 9.91
C GLN A 17 3.20 -1.43 11.16
N PRO A 18 2.65 -2.45 11.85
CA PRO A 18 2.06 -2.24 13.17
C PRO A 18 3.08 -1.60 14.12
N GLY A 19 2.71 -0.51 14.78
CA GLY A 19 3.59 0.28 15.64
C GLY A 19 4.22 1.49 14.94
N ASP A 20 4.19 1.56 13.60
CA ASP A 20 4.75 2.71 12.89
C ASP A 20 3.87 3.96 13.11
N GLU A 21 4.53 5.04 13.49
CA GLU A 21 3.92 6.37 13.51
C GLU A 21 3.82 6.95 12.11
N PHE A 22 2.67 7.54 11.81
CA PHE A 22 2.46 8.29 10.59
C PHE A 22 1.53 9.49 10.81
N ALA A 23 1.68 10.50 9.97
CA ALA A 23 0.79 11.64 9.94
C ALA A 23 -0.33 11.40 8.92
N ALA A 24 -1.58 11.42 9.37
CA ALA A 24 -2.71 11.42 8.44
C ALA A 24 -2.75 12.75 7.66
N SER A 25 -2.96 12.68 6.35
CA SER A 25 -3.01 13.87 5.49
C SER A 25 -4.14 14.82 5.88
N ASN A 26 -5.29 14.28 6.28
CA ASN A 26 -6.48 15.04 6.68
C ASN A 26 -7.16 14.40 7.89
N GLU A 27 -7.94 15.19 8.63
CA GLU A 27 -8.68 14.71 9.80
C GLU A 27 -9.71 13.62 9.44
N ARG A 28 -10.43 13.80 8.32
CA ARG A 28 -11.40 12.82 7.82
C ARG A 28 -10.77 11.46 7.56
N ASP A 29 -9.55 11.46 7.03
CA ASP A 29 -8.81 10.24 6.75
C ASP A 29 -8.35 9.56 8.04
N GLY A 30 -7.84 10.33 9.00
CA GLY A 30 -7.52 9.82 10.33
C GLY A 30 -8.73 9.17 11.02
N ARG A 31 -9.92 9.79 10.94
CA ARG A 31 -11.17 9.20 11.47
C ARG A 31 -11.54 7.90 10.75
N THR A 32 -11.37 7.85 9.43
CA THR A 32 -11.66 6.66 8.63
C THR A 32 -10.75 5.50 9.04
N LEU A 33 -9.44 5.76 9.18
CA LEU A 33 -8.44 4.78 9.59
C LEU A 33 -8.70 4.22 10.99
N LYS A 34 -9.19 5.05 11.91
CA LYS A 34 -9.65 4.61 13.24
C LYS A 34 -10.91 3.75 13.15
N ALA A 35 -11.91 4.18 12.37
CA ALA A 35 -13.17 3.46 12.22
C ALA A 35 -12.98 2.04 11.65
N ILE A 36 -12.05 1.88 10.71
CA ILE A 36 -11.68 0.57 10.15
C ILE A 36 -10.62 -0.17 10.98
N ARG A 37 -10.28 0.31 12.18
CA ARG A 37 -9.31 -0.29 13.11
C ARG A 37 -7.93 -0.52 12.48
N LYS A 38 -7.46 0.42 11.65
CA LYS A 38 -6.11 0.40 11.06
C LYS A 38 -5.13 1.36 11.73
N ALA A 39 -5.65 2.35 12.46
CA ALA A 39 -4.82 3.30 13.17
C ALA A 39 -5.42 3.67 14.54
N THR A 40 -4.56 4.05 15.48
CA THR A 40 -4.94 4.60 16.79
C THR A 40 -4.29 5.97 17.01
N ASP A 41 -4.83 6.77 17.92
CA ASP A 41 -4.15 8.00 18.36
C ASP A 41 -2.77 7.67 18.93
N ALA A 42 -1.76 8.40 18.48
CA ALA A 42 -0.44 8.37 19.10
C ALA A 42 -0.55 9.14 20.42
N PRO A 43 -0.33 8.52 21.59
CA PRO A 43 -0.30 9.28 22.83
C PRO A 43 0.92 10.21 22.81
N ASP A 44 0.72 11.49 23.15
CA ASP A 44 1.79 12.46 23.33
C ASP A 44 2.71 12.01 24.49
N GLY A 45 3.71 11.16 24.20
CA GLY A 45 4.71 10.74 25.19
C GLY A 45 5.17 9.29 25.16
N VAL A 46 4.56 8.40 24.35
CA VAL A 46 5.13 7.05 24.12
C VAL A 46 5.81 7.01 22.77
N SER A 47 7.13 7.23 22.80
CA SER A 47 8.03 6.80 21.74
C SER A 47 7.79 5.32 21.46
N PRO A 48 7.41 4.91 20.24
CA PRO A 48 7.33 3.51 19.91
C PRO A 48 8.74 2.95 20.10
N THR A 49 8.86 1.96 20.98
CA THR A 49 10.03 1.10 21.01
C THR A 49 10.11 0.43 19.65
N SER A 50 10.83 1.09 18.74
CA SER A 50 11.13 0.60 17.40
C SER A 50 11.83 -0.72 17.59
N SER A 51 11.08 -1.82 17.44
CA SER A 51 11.66 -3.15 17.46
C SER A 51 12.57 -3.22 16.26
N ALA A 52 13.87 -3.10 16.53
CA ALA A 52 14.95 -3.21 15.60
C ALA A 52 14.81 -4.48 14.75
N ALA A 53 14.32 -4.31 13.52
CA ALA A 53 14.56 -5.23 12.43
C ALA A 53 14.34 -4.44 11.14
N ALA A 54 15.40 -3.83 10.63
CA ALA A 54 15.47 -3.48 9.23
C ALA A 54 15.71 -4.79 8.45
N PRO A 55 14.76 -5.35 7.68
CA PRO A 55 15.15 -6.18 6.58
C PRO A 55 15.62 -5.23 5.48
N LYS A 56 16.86 -5.46 5.03
CA LYS A 56 17.46 -4.85 3.85
C LYS A 56 16.43 -4.77 2.71
N PRO A 57 16.40 -3.70 1.90
CA PRO A 57 15.58 -3.68 0.70
C PRO A 57 16.08 -4.76 -0.25
N THR A 58 15.47 -5.94 -0.21
CA THR A 58 15.52 -6.85 -1.35
C THR A 58 14.64 -6.20 -2.42
N PRO A 59 15.16 -5.85 -3.61
CA PRO A 59 14.29 -5.57 -4.74
C PRO A 59 13.60 -6.89 -5.09
N SER A 60 12.41 -7.10 -4.52
CA SER A 60 11.54 -8.19 -4.95
C SER A 60 11.11 -7.85 -6.37
N GLU A 61 11.76 -8.51 -7.30
CA GLU A 61 11.53 -8.60 -8.74
C GLU A 61 10.12 -9.16 -9.02
N ASN A 62 9.09 -8.43 -8.63
CA ASN A 62 7.72 -8.64 -9.10
C ASN A 62 7.50 -7.70 -10.28
N SER A 63 8.22 -7.97 -11.37
CA SER A 63 7.78 -7.55 -12.70
C SER A 63 6.43 -8.23 -12.95
N PRO A 64 5.32 -7.50 -13.13
CA PRO A 64 4.13 -8.13 -13.67
C PRO A 64 4.49 -8.54 -15.10
N THR A 65 4.68 -9.84 -15.33
CA THR A 65 4.74 -10.40 -16.68
C THR A 65 3.40 -10.08 -17.35
N ARG A 66 3.33 -8.92 -18.02
CA ARG A 66 2.24 -8.62 -18.93
C ARG A 66 2.37 -9.62 -20.07
N LYS A 67 1.63 -10.73 -19.99
CA LYS A 67 1.41 -11.60 -21.15
C LYS A 67 0.81 -10.73 -22.26
N ARG A 68 1.65 -10.29 -23.19
CA ARG A 68 1.21 -9.85 -24.51
C ARG A 68 0.67 -11.09 -25.19
N GLY A 69 -0.64 -11.17 -25.37
CA GLY A 69 -1.24 -12.36 -25.96
C GLY A 69 -2.75 -12.26 -26.08
N ASN A 70 -3.22 -11.40 -27.00
CA ASN A 70 -4.29 -11.69 -27.96
C ASN A 70 -4.73 -10.39 -28.64
N SER A 71 -3.90 -9.88 -29.55
CA SER A 71 -4.46 -9.14 -30.67
C SER A 71 -5.06 -10.19 -31.61
N TYR A 72 -6.38 -10.23 -31.68
CA TYR A 72 -7.09 -10.96 -32.72
C TYR A 72 -6.49 -10.56 -34.07
N GLN A 73 -5.76 -11.47 -34.72
CA GLN A 73 -5.52 -11.39 -36.15
C GLN A 73 -6.89 -11.46 -36.79
N THR A 74 -7.41 -10.31 -37.21
CA THR A 74 -8.52 -10.25 -38.14
C THR A 74 -8.04 -10.92 -39.41
N ARG A 75 -8.43 -12.19 -39.58
CA ARG A 75 -8.36 -12.88 -40.86
C ARG A 75 -9.02 -11.96 -41.87
N ARG A 76 -8.26 -11.43 -42.82
CA ARG A 76 -8.80 -10.86 -44.05
C ARG A 76 -9.59 -11.97 -44.74
N MET A 77 -10.88 -12.10 -44.43
CA MET A 77 -11.87 -12.63 -45.36
C MET A 77 -12.21 -11.49 -46.31
N GLN A 78 -11.36 -11.30 -47.32
CA GLN A 78 -11.82 -10.63 -48.53
C GLN A 78 -12.66 -11.68 -49.26
N ALA A 79 -13.98 -11.49 -49.21
CA ALA A 79 -14.90 -12.24 -50.05
C ALA A 79 -14.55 -11.96 -51.52
N LYS A 80 -14.50 -13.06 -52.28
CA LYS A 80 -14.46 -13.07 -53.76
C LYS A 80 -15.75 -12.49 -54.33
N ASP A 81 -15.59 -11.98 -55.57
CA ASP A 81 -16.54 -11.76 -56.67
C ASP A 81 -18.06 -11.75 -56.38
#